data_AF-A0A319EKC0-F1
#
_entry.id   AF-A0A319EKC0-F1
#
_cell.length_a   1.000
_cell.length_b   1.000
_cell.length_c   1.000
_cell.angle_alpha   90.00
_cell.angle_beta   90.00
_cell.angle_gamma   90.00
#
_symmetry.space_group_name_H-M   'P 1'
#
loop_
_entity.id
_entity.type
_entity.pdbx_description
1 polymer ?
#
loop_
_entity_poly.entity_id
_entity_poly.type
_entity_poly.pdbx_seq_one_letter_code
_entity_poly.pdbx_strand_id
1 'polypeptide(L)'
;MGVYQEEIEHQWPTPPEWSWKSRWCLRSAQALQNPEQIGKLMTNWPMVAGYLRDLLERLENPEGEGKGVVEQEDGGFLVAGVGKTGFDITAKSEPWRRGYFQALMGAAKSAESLEGWLTDRKQRISAPAEYVVGPSNPRPKPMPAGQKKVPREENCEPASPSPETFYMKILTTRGFDTRQKVEAALSYADWLDYKGLKSTAHDMYNWAMDIAAAGSSVDASKVVDLKTGVLKNDGKFLPSENIIRVSTALAVYQAKQGNLPNALSIFTSVLKARRSLPANPSGSVLPFFPSIPRSSNDPFRALFNSLKTVLVPVEYPPPQPSGDEPPVRTVTSACDEAGLMTYIGEIIYASSSKETGLAWTRDAVDMAEASILELGSSEEVRIPRERCADCLRVGLNNWKTMVSRLVAQAENEELEAIEGAKKAWYGGQKQIQAKSLERKRWEAERIILDDRARKLSPFVEDDSSFQGLAPNSSMFT
;
A
#
# COMPACT_ATOMS: atom_id res chain seq x y z
N MET A 1 13.60 29.99 5.13
CA MET A 1 12.48 29.48 4.29
C MET A 1 12.96 28.93 2.95
N GLY A 2 13.88 29.57 2.22
CA GLY A 2 14.37 29.06 0.93
C GLY A 2 15.10 27.71 1.01
N VAL A 3 16.10 27.58 1.89
CA VAL A 3 16.94 26.37 2.00
C VAL A 3 16.14 25.10 2.33
N TYR A 4 15.27 25.15 3.34
CA TYR A 4 14.39 24.04 3.71
C TYR A 4 13.49 23.59 2.55
N GLN A 5 13.11 24.51 1.67
CA GLN A 5 12.21 24.23 0.57
C GLN A 5 12.94 23.67 -0.65
N GLU A 6 14.22 24.01 -0.83
CA GLU A 6 15.11 23.32 -1.76
C GLU A 6 15.43 21.90 -1.26
N GLU A 7 15.69 21.72 0.03
CA GLU A 7 15.90 20.38 0.62
C GLU A 7 14.69 19.46 0.42
N ILE A 8 13.47 19.99 0.62
CA ILE A 8 12.22 19.29 0.31
C ILE A 8 12.09 19.02 -1.20
N GLU A 9 12.47 19.96 -2.07
CA GLU A 9 12.41 19.76 -3.53
C GLU A 9 13.31 18.62 -3.99
N HIS A 10 14.49 18.44 -3.38
CA HIS A 10 15.35 17.30 -3.65
C HIS A 10 14.76 15.96 -3.20
N GLN A 11 13.94 15.97 -2.13
CA GLN A 11 13.27 14.77 -1.62
C GLN A 11 12.02 14.42 -2.44
N TRP A 12 11.27 15.45 -2.81
CA TRP A 12 10.02 15.35 -3.56
C TRP A 12 10.04 16.29 -4.76
N PRO A 13 10.70 15.85 -5.86
CA PRO A 13 10.82 16.66 -7.06
C PRO A 13 9.43 16.94 -7.65
N THR A 14 9.20 18.18 -8.07
CA THR A 14 7.94 18.62 -8.69
C THR A 14 8.15 19.00 -10.16
N PRO A 15 7.09 18.99 -11.00
CA PRO A 15 7.23 19.32 -12.42
C PRO A 15 7.84 20.71 -12.63
N PRO A 16 8.93 20.84 -13.42
CA PRO A 16 9.69 22.09 -13.52
C PRO A 16 8.89 23.21 -14.20
N GLU A 17 7.91 22.85 -15.02
CA GLU A 17 7.03 23.78 -15.73
C GLU A 17 5.92 24.40 -14.87
N TRP A 18 5.68 23.87 -13.68
CA TRP A 18 4.68 24.42 -12.76
C TRP A 18 5.17 25.72 -12.10
N SER A 19 4.22 26.58 -11.73
CA SER A 19 4.57 27.78 -10.97
C SER A 19 5.17 27.42 -9.62
N TRP A 20 5.99 28.32 -9.06
CA TRP A 20 6.58 28.15 -7.73
C TRP A 20 5.52 27.83 -6.66
N LYS A 21 4.33 28.44 -6.73
CA LYS A 21 3.24 28.18 -5.78
C LYS A 21 2.67 26.77 -5.93
N SER A 22 2.52 26.28 -7.15
CA SER A 22 2.04 24.92 -7.45
C SER A 22 3.03 23.86 -6.99
N ARG A 23 4.32 24.07 -7.29
CA ARG A 23 5.42 23.24 -6.76
C ARG A 23 5.43 23.24 -5.24
N TRP A 24 5.32 24.42 -4.61
CA TRP A 24 5.23 24.57 -3.15
C TRP A 24 4.08 23.76 -2.53
N CYS A 25 2.89 23.84 -3.11
CA CYS A 25 1.72 23.12 -2.61
C CYS A 25 1.92 21.60 -2.66
N LEU A 26 2.39 21.05 -3.80
CA LEU A 26 2.59 19.61 -3.93
C LEU A 26 3.63 19.07 -2.94
N ARG A 27 4.80 19.71 -2.90
CA ARG A 27 5.89 19.25 -2.03
C ARG A 27 5.56 19.43 -0.53
N SER A 28 4.84 20.49 -0.16
CA SER A 28 4.35 20.67 1.21
C SER A 28 3.33 19.60 1.59
N ALA A 29 2.44 19.24 0.67
CA ALA A 29 1.48 18.15 0.88
C ALA A 29 2.18 16.79 1.00
N GLN A 30 3.19 16.50 0.19
CA GLN A 30 3.99 15.27 0.25
C GLN A 30 4.81 15.19 1.55
N ALA A 31 5.44 16.28 1.96
CA ALA A 31 6.16 16.36 3.22
C ALA A 31 5.25 16.08 4.43
N LEU A 32 4.04 16.65 4.46
CA LEU A 32 3.09 16.41 5.54
C LEU A 32 2.53 14.98 5.57
N GLN A 33 2.45 14.31 4.41
CA GLN A 33 2.08 12.89 4.31
C GLN A 33 3.19 11.95 4.77
N ASN A 34 4.43 12.44 4.92
CA ASN A 34 5.59 11.70 5.41
C ASN A 34 6.12 12.36 6.71
N PRO A 35 5.34 12.34 7.80
CA PRO A 35 5.63 13.13 8.99
C PRO A 35 6.98 12.78 9.62
N GLU A 36 7.38 11.50 9.59
CA GLU A 36 8.66 11.03 10.13
C GLU A 36 9.87 11.69 9.44
N GLN A 37 9.79 11.90 8.11
CA GLN A 37 10.86 12.52 7.32
C GLN A 37 11.03 14.02 7.63
N ILE A 38 10.03 14.65 8.22
CA ILE A 38 10.04 16.06 8.64
C ILE A 38 10.05 16.24 10.17
N GLY A 39 10.35 15.17 10.93
CA GLY A 39 10.43 15.21 12.39
C GLY A 39 9.08 15.43 13.10
N LYS A 40 7.98 15.02 12.46
CA LYS A 40 6.63 15.04 13.03
C LYS A 40 6.15 13.61 13.29
N LEU A 41 5.23 13.48 14.24
CA LEU A 41 4.65 12.19 14.62
C LEU A 41 3.41 11.81 13.80
N MET A 42 2.64 12.80 13.32
CA MET A 42 1.37 12.56 12.63
C MET A 42 1.17 13.51 11.46
N THR A 43 0.44 13.01 10.45
CA THR A 43 0.01 13.79 9.30
C THR A 43 -1.12 14.74 9.68
N ASN A 44 -1.00 16.01 9.28
CA ASN A 44 -2.08 16.97 9.37
C ASN A 44 -2.90 16.94 8.07
N TRP A 45 -3.89 16.05 8.03
CA TRP A 45 -4.75 15.86 6.86
C TRP A 45 -5.50 17.12 6.42
N PRO A 46 -6.05 17.98 7.31
CA PRO A 46 -6.65 19.24 6.89
C PRO A 46 -5.71 20.16 6.11
N MET A 47 -4.44 20.25 6.52
CA MET A 47 -3.44 21.03 5.78
C MET A 47 -3.09 20.39 4.44
N VAL A 48 -2.97 19.06 4.38
CA VAL A 48 -2.72 18.32 3.12
C VAL A 48 -3.84 18.59 2.12
N ALA A 49 -5.11 18.41 2.54
CA ALA A 49 -6.27 18.67 1.71
C ALA A 49 -6.34 20.15 1.26
N GLY A 50 -5.98 21.09 2.14
CA GLY A 50 -5.88 22.51 1.82
C GLY A 50 -4.85 22.80 0.71
N TYR A 51 -3.63 22.29 0.83
CA TYR A 51 -2.59 22.48 -0.18
C TYR A 51 -2.96 21.84 -1.52
N LEU A 52 -3.55 20.64 -1.49
CA LEU A 52 -3.93 19.92 -2.70
C LEU A 52 -5.14 20.53 -3.39
N ARG A 53 -6.14 21.03 -2.65
CA ARG A 53 -7.24 21.81 -3.22
C ARG A 53 -6.71 23.05 -3.94
N ASP A 54 -5.89 23.86 -3.26
CA ASP A 54 -5.30 25.07 -3.84
C ASP A 54 -4.42 24.78 -5.06
N LEU A 55 -3.82 23.58 -5.13
CA LEU A 55 -3.04 23.12 -6.28
C LEU A 55 -3.95 22.73 -7.45
N LEU A 56 -4.94 21.86 -7.20
CA LEU A 56 -5.87 21.37 -8.22
C LEU A 56 -6.66 22.53 -8.84
N GLU A 57 -7.13 23.48 -8.03
CA GLU A 57 -7.80 24.70 -8.52
C GLU A 57 -6.93 25.50 -9.52
N ARG A 58 -5.60 25.52 -9.33
CA ARG A 58 -4.68 26.21 -10.26
C ARG A 58 -4.38 25.39 -11.51
N LEU A 59 -4.16 24.08 -11.35
CA LEU A 59 -3.85 23.17 -12.45
C LEU A 59 -5.04 22.96 -13.38
N GLU A 60 -6.26 23.18 -12.89
CA GLU A 60 -7.49 22.99 -13.66
C GLU A 60 -8.06 24.31 -14.17
N ASN A 61 -7.50 25.45 -13.78
CA ASN A 61 -7.91 26.77 -14.27
C ASN A 61 -7.39 27.00 -15.71
N PRO A 62 -8.27 27.09 -16.73
CA PRO A 62 -7.88 27.29 -18.13
C PRO A 62 -7.13 28.61 -18.38
N GLU A 63 -7.39 29.64 -17.56
CA GLU A 63 -6.74 30.94 -17.66
C GLU A 63 -5.33 30.96 -17.04
N GLY A 64 -4.94 29.89 -16.33
CA GLY A 64 -3.66 29.76 -15.64
C GLY A 64 -2.87 28.54 -16.08
N GLU A 65 -2.40 27.75 -15.12
CA GLU A 65 -1.60 26.54 -15.37
C GLU A 65 -2.42 25.40 -16.02
N GLY A 66 -3.75 25.51 -16.02
CA GLY A 66 -4.66 24.60 -16.73
C GLY A 66 -4.86 24.89 -18.20
N LYS A 67 -4.12 25.84 -18.80
CA LYS A 67 -4.18 26.06 -20.26
C LYS A 67 -3.94 24.76 -21.04
N GLY A 68 -4.90 24.34 -21.86
CA GLY A 68 -4.84 23.10 -22.64
C GLY A 68 -5.40 21.86 -21.93
N VAL A 69 -5.92 22.01 -20.71
CA VAL A 69 -6.83 21.03 -20.08
C VAL A 69 -8.22 21.26 -20.66
N VAL A 70 -8.83 20.22 -21.22
CA VAL A 70 -10.16 20.29 -21.85
C VAL A 70 -11.15 19.49 -21.03
N GLU A 71 -12.31 20.07 -20.73
CA GLU A 71 -13.42 19.33 -20.13
C GLU A 71 -13.94 18.32 -21.17
N GLN A 72 -14.06 17.04 -20.79
CA GLN A 72 -14.59 16.03 -21.70
C GLN A 72 -16.11 16.23 -21.83
N GLU A 73 -16.58 16.60 -23.03
CA GLU A 73 -18.01 16.72 -23.34
C GLU A 73 -18.70 15.35 -23.47
N ASP A 74 -17.98 14.33 -23.96
CA ASP A 74 -18.50 12.98 -24.21
C ASP A 74 -17.53 11.90 -23.70
N GLY A 75 -17.71 11.54 -22.42
CA GLY A 75 -17.00 10.46 -21.72
C GLY A 75 -17.88 9.67 -20.73
N GLY A 76 -19.18 9.91 -20.74
CA GLY A 76 -20.19 8.86 -20.55
C GLY A 76 -20.26 8.08 -19.24
N PHE A 77 -19.87 8.64 -18.10
CA PHE A 77 -20.44 8.23 -16.81
C PHE A 77 -20.69 9.47 -15.95
N LEU A 78 -21.91 10.02 -16.04
CA LEU A 78 -22.47 10.79 -14.94
C LEU A 78 -22.66 9.83 -13.77
N VAL A 79 -21.66 9.65 -12.91
CA VAL A 79 -21.87 8.95 -11.64
C VAL A 79 -22.67 9.90 -10.77
N ALA A 80 -23.94 9.57 -10.54
CA ALA A 80 -24.85 10.37 -9.74
C ALA A 80 -24.23 10.64 -8.35
N GLY A 81 -23.96 11.90 -8.04
CA GLY A 81 -23.37 12.33 -6.76
C GLY A 81 -21.87 12.67 -6.79
N VAL A 82 -21.15 12.39 -7.89
CA VAL A 82 -19.67 12.55 -7.96
C VAL A 82 -19.22 13.86 -8.61
N GLY A 83 -20.07 14.53 -9.40
CA GLY A 83 -19.75 15.81 -10.04
C GLY A 83 -19.02 15.68 -11.38
N LYS A 84 -18.23 16.71 -11.78
CA LYS A 84 -17.58 16.82 -13.10
C LYS A 84 -16.70 15.61 -13.41
N THR A 85 -16.84 15.07 -14.63
CA THR A 85 -15.99 14.02 -15.20
C THR A 85 -14.55 14.50 -15.38
N GLY A 86 -13.61 13.56 -15.53
CA GLY A 86 -12.21 13.84 -15.76
C GLY A 86 -11.93 14.69 -16.99
N PHE A 87 -10.70 15.18 -17.10
CA PHE A 87 -10.29 16.08 -18.19
C PHE A 87 -9.61 15.32 -19.34
N ASP A 88 -9.49 15.92 -20.51
CA ASP A 88 -8.47 15.54 -21.49
C ASP A 88 -7.21 16.37 -21.22
N ILE A 89 -6.14 15.69 -20.82
CA ILE A 89 -4.83 16.27 -20.51
C ILE A 89 -3.75 15.78 -21.48
N THR A 90 -4.10 15.18 -22.62
CA THR A 90 -3.13 14.66 -23.60
C THR A 90 -2.23 15.74 -24.20
N ALA A 91 -2.68 17.00 -24.21
CA ALA A 91 -1.90 18.15 -24.65
C ALA A 91 -0.82 18.58 -23.64
N LYS A 92 -0.84 18.04 -22.42
CA LYS A 92 0.11 18.36 -21.35
C LYS A 92 1.36 17.47 -21.42
N SER A 93 2.48 18.01 -20.95
CA SER A 93 3.73 17.27 -20.86
C SER A 93 3.60 16.05 -19.94
N GLU A 94 4.49 15.08 -20.10
CA GLU A 94 4.54 13.92 -19.21
C GLU A 94 4.79 14.32 -17.74
N PRO A 95 5.74 15.23 -17.43
CA PRO A 95 5.94 15.69 -16.05
C PRO A 95 4.70 16.31 -15.43
N TRP A 96 3.98 17.14 -16.20
CA TRP A 96 2.74 17.76 -15.75
C TRP A 96 1.69 16.73 -15.40
N ARG A 97 1.47 15.74 -16.28
CA ARG A 97 0.48 14.68 -16.10
C ARG A 97 0.80 13.86 -14.85
N ARG A 98 2.06 13.49 -14.61
CA ARG A 98 2.44 12.77 -13.39
C ARG A 98 2.25 13.59 -12.12
N GLY A 99 2.64 14.86 -12.13
CA GLY A 99 2.39 15.75 -10.97
C GLY A 99 0.89 15.88 -10.68
N TYR A 100 0.07 16.00 -11.73
CA TYR A 100 -1.38 16.08 -11.59
C TYR A 100 -1.97 14.79 -11.03
N PHE A 101 -1.52 13.62 -11.51
CA PHE A 101 -1.88 12.33 -10.93
C PHE A 101 -1.51 12.25 -9.43
N GLN A 102 -0.29 12.66 -9.05
CA GLN A 102 0.13 12.68 -7.63
C GLN A 102 -0.75 13.60 -6.78
N ALA A 103 -1.14 14.77 -7.31
CA ALA A 103 -2.02 15.68 -6.62
C ALA A 103 -3.42 15.08 -6.41
N LEU A 104 -3.98 14.41 -7.42
CA LEU A 104 -5.29 13.75 -7.32
C LEU A 104 -5.26 12.56 -6.37
N MET A 105 -4.24 11.68 -6.43
CA MET A 105 -4.09 10.56 -5.51
C MET A 105 -3.91 11.03 -4.07
N GLY A 106 -3.10 12.07 -3.85
CA GLY A 106 -2.95 12.69 -2.53
C GLY A 106 -4.26 13.30 -2.03
N ALA A 107 -5.06 13.90 -2.93
CA ALA A 107 -6.33 14.51 -2.57
C ALA A 107 -7.34 13.43 -2.17
N ALA A 108 -7.41 12.32 -2.91
CA ALA A 108 -8.19 11.14 -2.58
C ALA A 108 -7.83 10.62 -1.18
N LYS A 109 -6.55 10.34 -0.93
CA LYS A 109 -6.08 9.85 0.39
C LYS A 109 -6.38 10.83 1.53
N SER A 110 -6.24 12.13 1.28
CA SER A 110 -6.60 13.16 2.26
C SER A 110 -8.11 13.22 2.52
N ALA A 111 -8.93 12.98 1.50
CA ALA A 111 -10.38 12.91 1.61
C ALA A 111 -10.82 11.69 2.44
N GLU A 112 -10.19 10.53 2.23
CA GLU A 112 -10.46 9.32 3.03
C GLU A 112 -10.19 9.57 4.51
N SER A 113 -9.06 10.23 4.79
CA SER A 113 -8.63 10.52 6.16
C SER A 113 -9.46 11.63 6.84
N LEU A 114 -10.17 12.44 6.05
CA LEU A 114 -11.04 13.53 6.51
C LEU A 114 -12.53 13.17 6.42
N GLU A 115 -12.86 11.92 6.15
CA GLU A 115 -14.25 11.51 6.06
C GLU A 115 -14.98 11.74 7.40
N GLY A 116 -16.14 12.41 7.34
CA GLY A 116 -16.89 12.81 8.54
C GLY A 116 -16.30 14.01 9.31
N TRP A 117 -15.21 14.62 8.83
CA TRP A 117 -14.70 15.87 9.39
C TRP A 117 -15.45 17.07 8.81
N LEU A 118 -15.57 18.10 9.63
CA LEU A 118 -16.20 19.37 9.28
C LEU A 118 -15.17 20.50 9.36
N THR A 119 -15.27 21.46 8.44
CA THR A 119 -14.47 22.69 8.44
C THR A 119 -15.36 23.89 8.71
N ASP A 120 -15.15 24.57 9.84
CA ASP A 120 -15.75 25.88 10.11
C ASP A 120 -15.05 26.93 9.24
N ARG A 121 -15.77 27.47 8.24
CA ARG A 121 -15.22 28.43 7.28
C ARG A 121 -14.92 29.80 7.89
N LYS A 122 -15.61 30.20 8.96
CA LYS A 122 -15.36 31.46 9.67
C LYS A 122 -14.09 31.36 10.51
N GLN A 123 -13.89 30.23 11.18
CA GLN A 123 -12.75 30.04 12.08
C GLN A 123 -11.54 29.41 11.39
N ARG A 124 -11.70 28.87 10.17
CA ARG A 124 -10.70 28.09 9.41
C ARG A 124 -10.13 26.93 10.22
N ILE A 125 -11.02 26.23 10.92
CA ILE A 125 -10.68 25.08 11.75
C ILE A 125 -11.42 23.87 11.20
N SER A 126 -10.69 22.79 10.96
CA SER A 126 -11.24 21.48 10.66
C SER A 126 -11.17 20.60 11.91
N ALA A 127 -12.27 19.93 12.22
CA ALA A 127 -12.35 19.00 13.33
C ALA A 127 -13.32 17.85 13.00
N PRO A 128 -13.16 16.68 13.63
CA PRO A 128 -14.18 15.63 13.58
C PRO A 128 -15.54 16.13 14.06
N ALA A 129 -16.63 15.63 13.49
CA ALA A 129 -17.99 16.04 13.83
C ALA A 129 -18.34 15.91 15.33
N GLU A 130 -17.68 15.01 16.06
CA GLU A 130 -17.85 14.83 17.51
C GLU A 130 -17.44 16.05 18.35
N TYR A 131 -16.61 16.95 17.82
CA TYR A 131 -16.19 18.18 18.50
C TYR A 131 -16.97 19.43 18.05
N VAL A 132 -17.84 19.30 17.05
CA VAL A 132 -18.56 20.42 16.44
C VAL A 132 -19.88 20.61 17.20
N VAL A 133 -20.14 21.83 17.67
CA VAL A 133 -21.38 22.14 18.38
C VAL A 133 -22.49 22.47 17.40
N GLY A 134 -23.65 21.83 17.53
CA GLY A 134 -24.82 22.15 16.74
C GLY A 134 -26.03 21.27 17.01
N PRO A 135 -27.11 21.43 16.24
CA PRO A 135 -28.33 20.63 16.40
C PRO A 135 -28.08 19.11 16.31
N SER A 136 -27.16 18.68 15.44
CA SER A 136 -26.81 17.27 15.26
C SER A 136 -25.92 16.72 16.38
N ASN A 137 -25.26 17.61 17.13
CA ASN A 137 -24.39 17.27 18.26
C ASN A 137 -24.50 18.34 19.38
N PRO A 138 -25.57 18.29 20.19
CA PRO A 138 -25.83 19.29 21.23
C PRO A 138 -24.86 19.21 22.43
N ARG A 139 -24.10 18.11 22.55
CA ARG A 139 -23.12 17.88 23.61
C ARG A 139 -21.80 17.38 23.00
N PRO A 140 -21.03 18.27 22.34
CA PRO A 140 -19.79 17.89 21.70
C PRO A 140 -18.73 17.46 22.73
N LYS A 141 -17.78 16.63 22.29
CA LYS A 141 -16.59 16.33 23.08
C LYS A 141 -15.77 17.61 23.29
N PRO A 142 -15.09 17.75 24.45
CA PRO A 142 -14.17 18.87 24.67
C PRO A 142 -13.06 18.87 23.63
N MET A 143 -12.74 20.05 23.08
CA MET A 143 -11.64 20.21 22.13
C MET A 143 -10.30 19.74 22.75
N PRO A 144 -9.39 19.15 21.95
CA PRO A 144 -8.05 18.80 22.40
C PRO A 144 -7.30 19.97 23.04
N ALA A 145 -6.39 19.64 23.97
CA ALA A 145 -5.61 20.63 24.71
C ALA A 145 -4.86 21.59 23.76
N GLY A 146 -5.03 22.90 23.99
CA GLY A 146 -4.45 23.96 23.15
C GLY A 146 -5.42 24.61 22.17
N GLN A 147 -6.57 23.99 21.87
CA GLN A 147 -7.55 24.55 20.94
C GLN A 147 -8.74 25.19 21.66
N LYS A 148 -8.71 26.52 21.79
CA LYS A 148 -9.73 27.30 22.55
C LYS A 148 -11.03 27.55 21.77
N LYS A 149 -11.04 27.26 20.47
CA LYS A 149 -12.12 27.58 19.55
C LYS A 149 -12.93 26.32 19.24
N VAL A 150 -14.23 26.37 19.51
CA VAL A 150 -15.18 25.29 19.21
C VAL A 150 -15.86 25.60 17.87
N PRO A 151 -15.76 24.72 16.86
CA PRO A 151 -16.46 24.87 15.59
C PRO A 151 -17.97 24.82 15.77
N ARG A 152 -18.71 25.65 15.02
CA ARG A 152 -20.19 25.63 15.03
C ARG A 152 -20.73 25.04 13.75
N GLU A 153 -21.66 24.09 13.88
CA GLU A 153 -22.27 23.35 12.77
C GLU A 153 -22.87 24.30 11.72
N GLU A 154 -23.49 25.41 12.14
CA GLU A 154 -24.07 26.44 11.26
C GLU A 154 -23.06 27.07 10.27
N ASN A 155 -21.76 27.01 10.57
CA ASN A 155 -20.67 27.56 9.75
C ASN A 155 -19.78 26.46 9.17
N CYS A 156 -20.17 25.21 9.36
CA CYS A 156 -19.40 24.04 8.98
C CYS A 156 -19.89 23.47 7.65
N GLU A 157 -18.94 23.00 6.87
CA GLU A 157 -19.17 22.18 5.69
C GLU A 157 -18.22 20.98 5.72
N PRO A 158 -18.45 19.94 4.90
CA PRO A 158 -17.52 18.80 4.80
C PRO A 158 -16.09 19.28 4.57
N ALA A 159 -15.13 18.73 5.31
CA ALA A 159 -13.74 19.18 5.24
C ALA A 159 -13.07 18.87 3.89
N SER A 160 -13.56 17.87 3.17
CA SER A 160 -13.14 17.47 1.84
C SER A 160 -14.35 16.97 1.04
N PRO A 161 -14.33 17.07 -0.31
CA PRO A 161 -15.19 16.26 -1.16
C PRO A 161 -15.02 14.76 -0.90
N SER A 162 -15.98 13.95 -1.36
CA SER A 162 -15.89 12.48 -1.30
C SER A 162 -14.62 11.98 -2.01
N PRO A 163 -13.89 10.98 -1.46
CA PRO A 163 -12.73 10.36 -2.13
C PRO A 163 -13.02 9.89 -3.55
N GLU A 164 -14.23 9.38 -3.77
CA GLU A 164 -14.75 8.95 -5.07
C GLU A 164 -14.59 10.05 -6.14
N THR A 165 -14.79 11.32 -5.79
CA THR A 165 -14.61 12.47 -6.69
C THR A 165 -13.22 12.46 -7.32
N PHE A 166 -12.19 12.17 -6.54
CA PHE A 166 -10.81 12.20 -7.00
C PHE A 166 -10.44 10.94 -7.77
N TYR A 167 -10.86 9.76 -7.29
CA TYR A 167 -10.61 8.50 -7.99
C TYR A 167 -11.31 8.44 -9.34
N MET A 168 -12.60 8.75 -9.40
CA MET A 168 -13.35 8.76 -10.66
C MET A 168 -12.79 9.78 -11.64
N LYS A 169 -12.30 10.92 -11.14
CA LYS A 169 -11.61 11.90 -11.98
C LYS A 169 -10.34 11.33 -12.60
N ILE A 170 -9.53 10.56 -11.87
CA ILE A 170 -8.36 9.88 -12.44
C ILE A 170 -8.79 8.85 -13.51
N LEU A 171 -9.76 7.99 -13.19
CA LEU A 171 -10.18 6.91 -14.08
C LEU A 171 -10.75 7.42 -15.40
N THR A 172 -11.52 8.51 -15.34
CA THR A 172 -12.16 9.14 -16.51
C THR A 172 -11.26 10.15 -17.25
N THR A 173 -10.17 10.62 -16.64
CA THR A 173 -9.23 11.53 -17.30
C THR A 173 -8.47 10.81 -18.42
N ARG A 174 -8.38 11.46 -19.59
CA ARG A 174 -7.63 10.98 -20.75
C ARG A 174 -6.24 11.58 -20.73
N GLY A 175 -5.23 10.73 -20.85
CA GLY A 175 -3.82 11.13 -20.81
C GLY A 175 -3.03 10.51 -19.65
N PHE A 176 -3.69 9.88 -18.66
CA PHE A 176 -3.00 9.01 -17.73
C PHE A 176 -2.67 7.66 -18.36
N ASP A 177 -1.55 7.08 -17.93
CA ASP A 177 -1.12 5.74 -18.36
C ASP A 177 -1.92 4.62 -17.65
N THR A 178 -1.75 3.39 -18.13
CA THR A 178 -2.45 2.21 -17.57
C THR A 178 -2.12 2.01 -16.10
N ARG A 179 -0.85 2.12 -15.70
CA ARG A 179 -0.40 1.93 -14.31
C ARG A 179 -1.09 2.91 -13.36
N GLN A 180 -1.17 4.17 -13.73
CA GLN A 180 -1.84 5.23 -12.97
C GLN A 180 -3.34 4.93 -12.79
N LYS A 181 -4.01 4.50 -13.86
CA LYS A 181 -5.43 4.14 -13.79
C LYS A 181 -5.67 2.89 -12.96
N VAL A 182 -4.85 1.86 -13.12
CA VAL A 182 -4.90 0.63 -12.29
C VAL A 182 -4.68 0.98 -10.82
N GLU A 183 -3.72 1.85 -10.51
CA GLU A 183 -3.45 2.27 -9.14
C GLU A 183 -4.63 3.00 -8.49
N ALA A 184 -5.25 3.92 -9.23
CA ALA A 184 -6.45 4.62 -8.75
C ALA A 184 -7.64 3.66 -8.57
N ALA A 185 -7.84 2.72 -9.51
CA ALA A 185 -8.92 1.73 -9.42
C ALA A 185 -8.74 0.80 -8.21
N LEU A 186 -7.53 0.28 -8.00
CA LEU A 186 -7.22 -0.58 -6.86
C LEU A 186 -7.38 0.16 -5.53
N SER A 187 -6.86 1.40 -5.44
CA SER A 187 -7.02 2.21 -4.22
C SER A 187 -8.49 2.51 -3.93
N TYR A 188 -9.27 2.81 -4.97
CA TYR A 188 -10.69 3.04 -4.83
C TYR A 188 -11.45 1.77 -4.38
N ALA A 189 -11.11 0.62 -4.95
CA ALA A 189 -11.67 -0.68 -4.54
C ALA A 189 -11.35 -1.00 -3.07
N ASP A 190 -10.11 -0.77 -2.64
CA ASP A 190 -9.68 -0.98 -1.25
C ASP A 190 -10.46 -0.07 -0.28
N TRP A 191 -10.67 1.20 -0.64
CA TRP A 191 -11.49 2.11 0.14
C TRP A 191 -12.95 1.65 0.22
N LEU A 192 -13.55 1.26 -0.91
CA LEU A 192 -14.93 0.74 -0.94
C LEU A 192 -15.08 -0.51 -0.06
N ASP A 193 -14.10 -1.43 -0.08
CA ASP A 193 -14.10 -2.62 0.77
C ASP A 193 -13.97 -2.25 2.26
N TYR A 194 -13.09 -1.30 2.59
CA TYR A 194 -12.98 -0.75 3.95
C TYR A 194 -14.30 -0.13 4.44
N LYS A 195 -15.06 0.53 3.57
CA LYS A 195 -16.40 1.05 3.85
C LYS A 195 -17.48 -0.02 3.99
N GLY A 196 -17.17 -1.28 3.68
CA GLY A 196 -18.12 -2.40 3.68
C GLY A 196 -18.98 -2.47 2.43
N LEU A 197 -18.68 -1.71 1.38
CA LEU A 197 -19.40 -1.69 0.10
C LEU A 197 -18.90 -2.81 -0.83
N LYS A 198 -19.05 -4.05 -0.37
CA LYS A 198 -18.40 -5.25 -0.94
C LYS A 198 -18.67 -5.45 -2.43
N SER A 199 -19.92 -5.27 -2.88
CA SER A 199 -20.28 -5.46 -4.30
C SER A 199 -19.62 -4.41 -5.19
N THR A 200 -19.67 -3.14 -4.78
CA THR A 200 -19.06 -2.03 -5.52
C THR A 200 -17.53 -2.15 -5.53
N ALA A 201 -16.93 -2.59 -4.43
CA ALA A 201 -15.51 -2.92 -4.38
C ALA A 201 -15.15 -4.02 -5.39
N HIS A 202 -15.96 -5.10 -5.46
CA HIS A 202 -15.77 -6.18 -6.44
C HIS A 202 -15.84 -5.67 -7.89
N ASP A 203 -16.86 -4.86 -8.20
CA ASP A 203 -17.01 -4.23 -9.52
C ASP A 203 -15.81 -3.36 -9.87
N MET A 204 -15.24 -2.67 -8.87
CA MET A 204 -14.05 -1.83 -9.06
C MET A 204 -12.76 -2.65 -9.28
N TYR A 205 -12.60 -3.81 -8.62
CA TYR A 205 -11.51 -4.74 -8.96
C TYR A 205 -11.66 -5.33 -10.37
N ASN A 206 -12.89 -5.63 -10.80
CA ASN A 206 -13.15 -6.08 -12.17
C ASN A 206 -12.82 -4.98 -13.18
N TRP A 207 -13.18 -3.72 -12.91
CA TRP A 207 -12.80 -2.60 -13.76
C TRP A 207 -11.28 -2.38 -13.77
N ALA A 208 -10.58 -2.55 -12.64
CA ALA A 208 -9.12 -2.54 -12.61
C ALA A 208 -8.51 -3.63 -13.51
N MET A 209 -9.12 -4.82 -13.55
CA MET A 209 -8.71 -5.91 -14.44
C MET A 209 -8.95 -5.55 -15.91
N ASP A 210 -10.09 -4.95 -16.24
CA ASP A 210 -10.39 -4.50 -17.59
C ASP A 210 -9.40 -3.42 -18.08
N ILE A 211 -9.02 -2.48 -17.21
CA ILE A 211 -7.99 -1.47 -17.50
C ILE A 211 -6.64 -2.16 -17.76
N ALA A 212 -6.23 -3.08 -16.89
CA ALA A 212 -4.97 -3.82 -17.05
C ALA A 212 -4.95 -4.70 -18.31
N ALA A 213 -6.09 -5.32 -18.65
CA ALA A 213 -6.26 -6.12 -19.84
C ALA A 213 -6.21 -5.27 -21.12
N ALA A 214 -6.83 -4.08 -21.11
CA ALA A 214 -6.82 -3.15 -22.23
C ALA A 214 -5.42 -2.59 -22.54
N GLY A 215 -4.56 -2.46 -21.52
CA GLY A 215 -3.17 -2.04 -21.69
C GLY A 215 -2.22 -3.15 -22.14
N SER A 216 -2.61 -4.43 -22.07
CA SER A 216 -1.70 -5.55 -22.32
C SER A 216 -1.22 -5.61 -23.78
N SER A 217 0.07 -5.91 -23.97
CA SER A 217 0.67 -6.11 -25.30
C SER A 217 0.20 -7.39 -26.00
N VAL A 218 -0.43 -8.30 -25.26
CA VAL A 218 -1.01 -9.55 -25.76
C VAL A 218 -2.51 -9.61 -25.45
N ASP A 219 -3.24 -10.45 -26.18
CA ASP A 219 -4.64 -10.73 -25.87
C ASP A 219 -4.76 -11.28 -24.44
N ALA A 220 -5.28 -10.46 -23.53
CA ALA A 220 -5.34 -10.75 -22.09
C ALA A 220 -6.12 -12.03 -21.80
N SER A 221 -7.11 -12.39 -22.62
CA SER A 221 -7.88 -13.62 -22.46
C SER A 221 -7.03 -14.89 -22.60
N LYS A 222 -5.85 -14.81 -23.22
CA LYS A 222 -4.90 -15.93 -23.31
C LYS A 222 -4.07 -16.09 -22.04
N VAL A 223 -3.97 -15.05 -21.21
CA VAL A 223 -3.05 -15.00 -20.07
C VAL A 223 -3.77 -15.05 -18.73
N VAL A 224 -4.95 -14.45 -18.65
CA VAL A 224 -5.77 -14.36 -17.44
C VAL A 224 -7.22 -14.71 -17.73
N ASP A 225 -7.89 -15.37 -16.79
CA ASP A 225 -9.34 -15.40 -16.76
C ASP A 225 -9.84 -14.09 -16.13
N LEU A 226 -10.39 -13.20 -16.96
CA LEU A 226 -10.82 -11.85 -16.55
C LEU A 226 -11.85 -11.85 -15.43
N LYS A 227 -12.63 -12.93 -15.26
CA LYS A 227 -13.65 -13.02 -14.21
C LYS A 227 -13.08 -13.44 -12.86
N THR A 228 -12.10 -14.33 -12.89
CA THR A 228 -11.55 -14.95 -11.66
C THR A 228 -10.21 -14.35 -11.26
N GLY A 229 -9.50 -13.68 -12.17
CA GLY A 229 -8.13 -13.23 -11.99
C GLY A 229 -7.10 -14.35 -11.97
N VAL A 230 -7.49 -15.59 -12.30
CA VAL A 230 -6.56 -16.72 -12.33
C VAL A 230 -5.72 -16.68 -13.60
N LEU A 231 -4.40 -16.77 -13.44
CA LEU A 231 -3.46 -16.76 -14.56
C LEU A 231 -3.34 -18.14 -15.19
N LYS A 232 -3.41 -18.21 -16.53
CA LYS A 232 -3.44 -19.46 -17.31
C LYS A 232 -2.09 -20.16 -17.38
N ASN A 233 -0.98 -19.45 -17.21
CA ASN A 233 0.37 -20.00 -17.07
C ASN A 233 0.73 -21.06 -18.14
N ASP A 234 0.50 -20.74 -19.42
CA ASP A 234 0.70 -21.65 -20.55
C ASP A 234 2.16 -21.70 -21.05
N GLY A 235 3.03 -20.85 -20.49
CA GLY A 235 4.44 -20.72 -20.86
C GLY A 235 4.69 -20.06 -22.21
N LYS A 236 3.64 -19.66 -22.94
CA LYS A 236 3.73 -19.02 -24.26
C LYS A 236 3.48 -17.51 -24.16
N PHE A 237 2.52 -17.12 -23.33
CA PHE A 237 2.17 -15.72 -23.11
C PHE A 237 2.40 -15.36 -21.64
N LEU A 238 3.18 -14.32 -21.40
CA LEU A 238 3.47 -13.84 -20.06
C LEU A 238 2.51 -12.71 -19.66
N PRO A 239 2.03 -12.67 -18.41
CA PRO A 239 1.19 -11.58 -17.93
C PRO A 239 2.00 -10.29 -17.76
N SER A 240 1.34 -9.17 -18.04
CA SER A 240 1.89 -7.85 -17.75
C SER A 240 1.98 -7.61 -16.24
N GLU A 241 2.83 -6.66 -15.83
CA GLU A 241 2.95 -6.27 -14.42
C GLU A 241 1.60 -5.79 -13.85
N ASN A 242 0.82 -5.05 -14.64
CA ASN A 242 -0.52 -4.60 -14.23
C ASN A 242 -1.48 -5.78 -14.00
N ILE A 243 -1.48 -6.81 -14.86
CA ILE A 243 -2.31 -8.02 -14.67
C ILE A 243 -1.89 -8.76 -13.40
N ILE A 244 -0.58 -8.92 -13.15
CA ILE A 244 -0.06 -9.55 -11.92
C ILE A 244 -0.51 -8.75 -10.69
N ARG A 245 -0.38 -7.42 -10.72
CA ARG A 245 -0.76 -6.53 -9.62
C ARG A 245 -2.25 -6.63 -9.29
N VAL A 246 -3.12 -6.53 -10.30
CA VAL A 246 -4.58 -6.63 -10.09
C VAL A 246 -4.97 -8.02 -9.62
N SER A 247 -4.41 -9.09 -10.21
CA SER A 247 -4.70 -10.47 -9.78
C SER A 247 -4.32 -10.69 -8.31
N THR A 248 -3.17 -10.16 -7.89
CA THR A 248 -2.72 -10.23 -6.50
C THR A 248 -3.68 -9.49 -5.56
N ALA A 249 -4.10 -8.27 -5.93
CA ALA A 249 -5.06 -7.50 -5.13
C ALA A 249 -6.43 -8.19 -5.04
N LEU A 250 -6.92 -8.75 -6.15
CA LEU A 250 -8.16 -9.53 -6.17
C LEU A 250 -8.06 -10.78 -5.28
N ALA A 251 -6.90 -11.44 -5.22
CA ALA A 251 -6.68 -12.57 -4.33
C ALA A 251 -6.78 -12.17 -2.85
N VAL A 252 -6.19 -11.03 -2.47
CA VAL A 252 -6.30 -10.46 -1.12
C VAL A 252 -7.76 -10.15 -0.79
N TYR A 253 -8.49 -9.52 -1.72
CA TYR A 253 -9.91 -9.23 -1.57
C TYR A 253 -10.73 -10.52 -1.35
N GLN A 254 -10.55 -11.54 -2.19
CA GLN A 254 -11.24 -12.83 -2.04
C GLN A 254 -10.95 -13.49 -0.69
N ALA A 255 -9.70 -13.42 -0.21
CA ALA A 255 -9.33 -13.97 1.08
C ALA A 255 -10.01 -13.21 2.24
N LYS A 256 -10.06 -11.87 2.19
CA LYS A 256 -10.79 -11.04 3.16
C LYS A 256 -12.29 -11.32 3.19
N GLN A 257 -12.89 -11.66 2.05
CA GLN A 257 -14.29 -12.08 1.97
C GLN A 257 -14.53 -13.52 2.44
N GLY A 258 -13.48 -14.26 2.83
CA GLY A 258 -13.57 -15.65 3.28
C GLY A 258 -13.60 -16.68 2.14
N ASN A 259 -13.43 -16.25 0.89
CA ASN A 259 -13.38 -17.15 -0.27
C ASN A 259 -11.95 -17.69 -0.49
N LEU A 260 -11.52 -18.50 0.48
CA LEU A 260 -10.17 -19.06 0.55
C LEU A 260 -9.78 -19.92 -0.68
N PRO A 261 -10.66 -20.77 -1.26
CA PRO A 261 -10.30 -21.57 -2.43
C PRO A 261 -9.96 -20.71 -3.65
N ASN A 262 -10.76 -19.67 -3.92
CA ASN A 262 -10.49 -18.76 -5.04
C ASN A 262 -9.22 -17.96 -4.81
N ALA A 263 -9.04 -17.39 -3.61
CA ALA A 263 -7.81 -16.68 -3.26
C ALA A 263 -6.56 -17.55 -3.45
N LEU A 264 -6.60 -18.81 -2.96
CA LEU A 264 -5.49 -19.76 -3.12
C LEU A 264 -5.20 -20.04 -4.60
N SER A 265 -6.23 -20.24 -5.42
CA SER A 265 -6.06 -20.48 -6.86
C SER A 265 -5.39 -19.30 -7.57
N ILE A 266 -5.77 -18.07 -7.21
CA ILE A 266 -5.17 -16.86 -7.79
C ILE A 266 -3.72 -16.72 -7.32
N PHE A 267 -3.45 -16.75 -6.01
CA PHE A 267 -2.09 -16.61 -5.47
C PHE A 267 -1.12 -17.66 -6.02
N THR A 268 -1.54 -18.92 -6.12
CA THR A 268 -0.71 -19.99 -6.71
C THR A 268 -0.46 -19.76 -8.20
N SER A 269 -1.46 -19.27 -8.94
CA SER A 269 -1.29 -18.91 -10.35
C SER A 269 -0.33 -17.73 -10.54
N VAL A 270 -0.38 -16.73 -9.66
CA VAL A 270 0.54 -15.58 -9.64
C VAL A 270 1.96 -16.01 -9.29
N LEU A 271 2.13 -16.86 -8.27
CA LEU A 271 3.44 -17.39 -7.88
C LEU A 271 4.07 -18.18 -9.05
N LYS A 272 3.28 -19.02 -9.73
CA LYS A 272 3.75 -19.76 -10.91
C LYS A 272 4.16 -18.82 -12.04
N ALA A 273 3.37 -17.77 -12.31
CA ALA A 273 3.70 -16.77 -13.33
C ALA A 273 5.02 -16.09 -13.03
N ARG A 274 5.21 -15.60 -11.79
CA ARG A 274 6.45 -14.94 -11.36
C ARG A 274 7.68 -15.84 -11.48
N ARG A 275 7.55 -17.12 -11.14
CA ARG A 275 8.63 -18.11 -11.30
C ARG A 275 8.99 -18.41 -12.77
N SER A 276 8.05 -18.21 -13.69
CA SER A 276 8.26 -18.41 -15.13
C SER A 276 8.84 -17.18 -15.86
N LEU A 277 9.00 -16.05 -15.18
CA LEU A 277 9.53 -14.83 -15.77
C LEU A 277 11.00 -14.99 -16.19
N PRO A 278 11.43 -14.35 -17.29
CA PRO A 278 12.82 -14.39 -17.72
C PRO A 278 13.72 -13.69 -16.70
N ALA A 279 14.93 -14.23 -16.53
CA ALA A 279 16.00 -13.55 -15.79
C ALA A 279 16.37 -12.25 -16.52
N ASN A 280 16.63 -11.17 -15.76
CA ASN A 280 17.09 -9.92 -16.34
C ASN A 280 18.40 -10.18 -17.12
N PRO A 281 18.46 -9.93 -18.44
CA PRO A 281 19.70 -10.06 -19.18
C PRO A 281 20.68 -8.98 -18.69
N SER A 282 21.60 -9.38 -17.81
CA SER A 282 22.84 -8.69 -17.45
C SER A 282 22.76 -7.17 -17.25
N GLY A 283 22.71 -6.73 -16.00
CA GLY A 283 23.23 -5.41 -15.61
C GLY A 283 22.38 -4.19 -15.97
N SER A 284 21.06 -4.32 -16.17
CA SER A 284 20.22 -3.11 -16.19
C SER A 284 20.19 -2.52 -14.78
N VAL A 285 20.93 -1.44 -14.60
CA VAL A 285 20.91 -0.57 -13.42
C VAL A 285 19.44 -0.35 -13.04
N LEU A 286 19.07 -0.68 -11.80
CA LEU A 286 17.77 -0.32 -11.25
C LEU A 286 17.51 1.16 -11.56
N PRO A 287 16.31 1.57 -11.98
CA PRO A 287 16.03 2.98 -12.19
C PRO A 287 16.42 3.73 -10.91
N PHE A 288 17.38 4.63 -11.07
CA PHE A 288 17.96 5.42 -10.02
C PHE A 288 16.84 6.27 -9.41
N PHE A 289 16.39 5.88 -8.22
CA PHE A 289 15.77 6.83 -7.32
C PHE A 289 16.93 7.49 -6.56
N PRO A 290 17.16 8.80 -6.70
CA PRO A 290 18.17 9.47 -5.89
C PRO A 290 17.87 9.17 -4.43
N SER A 291 18.81 8.47 -3.78
CA SER A 291 18.71 8.13 -2.38
C SER A 291 18.71 9.42 -1.56
N ILE A 292 17.78 9.47 -0.60
CA ILE A 292 17.61 10.56 0.34
C ILE A 292 18.92 10.67 1.14
N PRO A 293 19.67 11.79 1.07
CA PRO A 293 20.80 12.00 1.96
C PRO A 293 20.25 12.11 3.37
N ARG A 294 20.52 11.11 4.22
CA ARG A 294 20.23 11.22 5.65
C ARG A 294 21.00 12.41 6.22
N SER A 295 20.32 13.19 7.04
CA SER A 295 20.94 14.27 7.82
C SER A 295 22.13 13.71 8.58
N SER A 296 23.34 14.14 8.23
CA SER A 296 24.53 13.76 8.96
C SER A 296 24.50 14.45 10.33
N ASN A 297 24.75 13.72 11.41
CA ASN A 297 24.92 14.27 12.76
C ASN A 297 26.10 15.26 12.90
N ASP A 298 26.84 15.53 11.80
CA ASP A 298 27.93 16.49 11.72
C ASP A 298 27.41 17.85 11.19
N PRO A 299 27.39 18.92 12.03
CA PRO A 299 26.84 20.22 11.68
C PRO A 299 27.52 20.89 10.47
N PHE A 300 28.83 20.67 10.30
CA PHE A 300 29.58 21.27 9.20
C PHE A 300 29.29 20.59 7.87
N ARG A 301 29.10 19.27 7.90
CA ARG A 301 28.75 18.47 6.74
C ARG A 301 27.29 18.70 6.32
N ALA A 302 26.39 18.91 7.28
CA ALA A 302 25.01 19.34 7.02
C ALA A 302 24.95 20.70 6.31
N LEU A 303 25.72 21.69 6.77
CA LEU A 303 25.79 23.01 6.14
C LEU A 303 26.36 22.95 4.70
N PHE A 304 27.42 22.15 4.50
CA PHE A 304 28.04 21.97 3.18
C PHE A 304 27.12 21.22 2.19
N ASN A 305 26.40 20.20 2.67
CA ASN A 305 25.39 19.49 1.88
C ASN A 305 24.19 20.39 1.54
N SER A 306 23.78 21.24 2.47
CA SER A 306 22.72 22.24 2.27
C SER A 306 23.12 23.32 1.24
N LEU A 307 24.40 23.73 1.21
CA LEU A 307 24.93 24.62 0.17
C LEU A 307 25.06 23.92 -1.20
N LYS A 308 25.41 22.63 -1.22
CA LYS A 308 25.53 21.83 -2.44
C LYS A 308 24.18 21.54 -3.09
N THR A 309 23.14 21.30 -2.28
CA THR A 309 21.76 21.11 -2.76
C THR A 309 21.22 22.38 -3.43
N VAL A 310 21.49 23.57 -2.89
CA VAL A 310 21.09 24.83 -3.54
C VAL A 310 21.77 25.07 -4.90
N LEU A 311 22.92 24.45 -5.18
CA LEU A 311 23.70 24.65 -6.41
C LEU A 311 23.41 23.61 -7.50
N VAL A 312 22.83 22.46 -7.16
CA VAL A 312 22.52 21.38 -8.13
C VAL A 312 21.02 21.40 -8.43
N PRO A 313 20.59 21.75 -9.65
CA PRO A 313 19.18 21.77 -9.97
C PRO A 313 18.57 20.37 -9.84
N VAL A 314 17.39 20.29 -9.22
CA VAL A 314 16.63 19.06 -9.09
C VAL A 314 16.10 18.65 -10.47
N GLU A 315 16.51 17.48 -10.95
CA GLU A 315 15.93 16.87 -12.14
C GLU A 315 14.66 16.10 -11.76
N TYR A 316 13.57 16.33 -12.49
CA TYR A 316 12.34 15.57 -12.30
C TYR A 316 12.56 14.14 -12.78
N PRO A 317 12.20 13.11 -12.00
CA PRO A 317 12.60 11.73 -12.30
C PRO A 317 12.06 11.26 -13.65
N PRO A 318 12.68 10.25 -14.28
CA PRO A 318 12.14 9.67 -15.51
C PRO A 318 10.76 9.04 -15.27
N PRO A 319 9.91 8.93 -16.32
CA PRO A 319 8.63 8.21 -16.24
C PRO A 319 8.82 6.80 -15.70
N GLN A 320 7.90 6.39 -14.82
CA GLN A 320 7.80 4.97 -14.48
C GLN A 320 7.28 4.18 -15.69
N PRO A 321 7.64 2.89 -15.84
CA PRO A 321 7.06 2.03 -16.86
C PRO A 321 5.54 1.94 -16.69
N SER A 322 4.79 1.88 -17.80
CA SER A 322 3.32 1.79 -17.78
C SER A 322 2.78 0.47 -17.21
N GLY A 323 3.64 -0.54 -17.02
CA GLY A 323 3.27 -1.84 -16.46
C GLY A 323 2.56 -2.77 -17.44
N ASP A 324 2.51 -2.39 -18.72
CA ASP A 324 1.81 -3.11 -19.79
C ASP A 324 2.60 -4.29 -20.36
N GLU A 325 3.91 -4.28 -20.14
CA GLU A 325 4.82 -5.37 -20.52
C GLU A 325 5.02 -6.37 -19.37
N PRO A 326 5.40 -7.62 -19.69
CA PRO A 326 5.79 -8.60 -18.69
C PRO A 326 6.97 -8.12 -17.84
N PRO A 327 6.92 -8.28 -16.51
CA PRO A 327 8.04 -7.94 -15.66
C PRO A 327 9.23 -8.90 -15.86
N VAL A 328 10.42 -8.43 -15.53
CA VAL A 328 11.64 -9.24 -15.50
C VAL A 328 11.99 -9.62 -14.07
N ARG A 329 12.68 -10.77 -13.87
CA ARG A 329 13.15 -11.14 -12.54
C ARG A 329 14.27 -10.18 -12.11
N THR A 330 14.00 -9.45 -11.03
CA THR A 330 14.92 -8.54 -10.34
C THR A 330 15.48 -9.19 -9.07
N VAL A 331 16.43 -8.53 -8.42
CA VAL A 331 16.97 -8.93 -7.12
C VAL A 331 15.90 -8.98 -6.00
N THR A 332 14.79 -8.25 -6.15
CA THR A 332 13.66 -8.26 -5.20
C THR A 332 12.62 -9.34 -5.51
N SER A 333 12.74 -10.05 -6.63
CA SER A 333 11.71 -11.00 -7.07
C SER A 333 11.55 -12.18 -6.10
N ALA A 334 12.63 -12.61 -5.46
CA ALA A 334 12.57 -13.64 -4.42
C ALA A 334 11.76 -13.18 -3.19
N CYS A 335 11.86 -11.92 -2.80
CA CYS A 335 11.07 -11.36 -1.70
C CYS A 335 9.58 -11.23 -2.06
N ASP A 336 9.27 -10.92 -3.31
CA ASP A 336 7.88 -10.91 -3.78
C ASP A 336 7.27 -12.32 -3.79
N GLU A 337 8.06 -13.33 -4.17
CA GLU A 337 7.66 -14.73 -4.07
C GLU A 337 7.44 -15.15 -2.61
N ALA A 338 8.32 -14.75 -1.70
CA ALA A 338 8.16 -14.98 -0.27
C ALA A 338 6.87 -14.36 0.28
N GLY A 339 6.50 -13.14 -0.16
CA GLY A 339 5.22 -12.53 0.18
C GLY A 339 4.02 -13.38 -0.26
N LEU A 340 4.02 -13.85 -1.51
CA LEU A 340 2.97 -14.74 -2.03
C LEU A 340 2.92 -16.08 -1.31
N MET A 341 4.08 -16.68 -1.03
CA MET A 341 4.18 -17.93 -0.27
C MET A 341 3.62 -17.77 1.15
N THR A 342 3.83 -16.61 1.76
CA THR A 342 3.26 -16.30 3.07
C THR A 342 1.73 -16.30 3.03
N TYR A 343 1.11 -15.63 2.05
CA TYR A 343 -0.35 -15.66 1.86
C TYR A 343 -0.89 -17.07 1.58
N ILE A 344 -0.20 -17.83 0.73
CA ILE A 344 -0.56 -19.23 0.44
C ILE A 344 -0.51 -20.07 1.72
N GLY A 345 0.56 -19.94 2.52
CA GLY A 345 0.73 -20.63 3.79
C GLY A 345 -0.38 -20.29 4.79
N GLU A 346 -0.75 -19.02 4.91
CA GLU A 346 -1.89 -18.58 5.74
C GLU A 346 -3.20 -19.23 5.32
N ILE A 347 -3.50 -19.25 4.02
CA ILE A 347 -4.74 -19.83 3.50
C ILE A 347 -4.77 -21.34 3.74
N ILE A 348 -3.68 -22.06 3.43
CA ILE A 348 -3.59 -23.51 3.64
C ILE A 348 -3.72 -23.83 5.13
N TYR A 349 -3.06 -23.06 6.00
CA TYR A 349 -3.16 -23.20 7.46
C TYR A 349 -4.59 -22.99 7.93
N ALA A 350 -5.30 -21.98 7.40
CA ALA A 350 -6.68 -21.69 7.78
C ALA A 350 -7.67 -22.77 7.31
N SER A 351 -7.49 -23.29 6.09
CA SER A 351 -8.52 -24.04 5.37
C SER A 351 -8.37 -25.56 5.35
N SER A 352 -7.14 -26.08 5.26
CA SER A 352 -6.91 -27.49 4.93
C SER A 352 -5.94 -28.20 5.86
N SER A 353 -4.71 -27.70 6.01
CA SER A 353 -3.66 -28.38 6.76
C SER A 353 -2.79 -27.38 7.52
N LYS A 354 -2.81 -27.49 8.85
CA LYS A 354 -2.00 -26.65 9.74
C LYS A 354 -0.51 -26.84 9.50
N GLU A 355 -0.05 -28.10 9.43
CA GLU A 355 1.37 -28.38 9.23
C GLU A 355 1.86 -27.96 7.82
N THR A 356 1.05 -28.19 6.78
CA THR A 356 1.43 -27.79 5.42
C THR A 356 1.46 -26.28 5.29
N GLY A 357 0.45 -25.57 5.81
CA GLY A 357 0.43 -24.10 5.76
C GLY A 357 1.60 -23.50 6.52
N LEU A 358 1.93 -24.06 7.69
CA LEU A 358 3.09 -23.66 8.47
C LEU A 358 4.41 -23.89 7.70
N ALA A 359 4.56 -25.02 7.01
CA ALA A 359 5.74 -25.29 6.18
C ALA A 359 5.93 -24.25 5.07
N TRP A 360 4.85 -23.87 4.37
CA TRP A 360 4.91 -22.79 3.37
C TRP A 360 5.36 -21.46 3.98
N THR A 361 4.89 -21.12 5.18
CA THR A 361 5.31 -19.90 5.87
C THR A 361 6.78 -19.96 6.31
N ARG A 362 7.29 -21.13 6.73
CA ARG A 362 8.73 -21.30 7.03
C ARG A 362 9.58 -21.08 5.79
N ASP A 363 9.22 -21.73 4.68
CA ASP A 363 9.94 -21.60 3.42
C ASP A 363 9.93 -20.15 2.90
N ALA A 364 8.83 -19.42 3.12
CA ALA A 364 8.74 -18.00 2.80
C ALA A 364 9.71 -17.14 3.61
N VAL A 365 9.79 -17.37 4.94
CA VAL A 365 10.73 -16.68 5.83
C VAL A 365 12.18 -16.99 5.45
N ASP A 366 12.49 -18.26 5.16
CA ASP A 366 13.82 -18.69 4.71
C ASP A 366 14.23 -17.98 3.42
N MET A 367 13.31 -17.88 2.44
CA MET A 367 13.53 -17.19 1.18
C MET A 367 13.75 -15.68 1.37
N ALA A 368 12.94 -15.02 2.21
CA ALA A 368 13.06 -13.60 2.48
C ALA A 368 14.37 -13.28 3.24
N GLU A 369 14.74 -14.10 4.23
CA GLU A 369 16.00 -13.96 4.96
C GLU A 369 17.22 -14.10 4.05
N ALA A 370 17.25 -15.16 3.22
CA ALA A 370 18.35 -15.37 2.27
C ALA A 370 18.50 -14.17 1.32
N SER A 371 17.37 -13.66 0.81
CA SER A 371 17.37 -12.50 -0.09
C SER A 371 17.91 -11.24 0.58
N ILE A 372 17.52 -10.94 1.83
CA ILE A 372 18.04 -9.79 2.56
C ILE A 372 19.56 -9.90 2.78
N LEU A 373 20.05 -11.10 3.10
CA LEU A 373 21.48 -11.33 3.31
C LEU A 373 22.30 -11.16 2.02
N GLU A 374 21.74 -11.53 0.87
CA GLU A 374 22.37 -11.35 -0.44
C GLU A 374 22.43 -9.88 -0.89
N LEU A 375 21.41 -9.09 -0.56
CA LEU A 375 21.29 -7.68 -0.94
C LEU A 375 22.33 -6.76 -0.27
N GLY A 376 22.91 -7.16 0.86
CA GLY A 376 23.95 -6.40 1.56
C GLY A 376 23.46 -5.08 2.18
N SER A 377 24.37 -4.11 2.38
CA SER A 377 24.11 -2.84 3.09
C SER A 377 24.44 -1.58 2.31
N SER A 378 24.51 -1.66 0.97
CA SER A 378 24.73 -0.47 0.15
C SER A 378 23.46 0.37 0.02
N GLU A 379 23.65 1.69 -0.15
CA GLU A 379 22.54 2.64 -0.26
C GLU A 379 21.69 2.41 -1.52
N GLU A 380 22.29 1.87 -2.58
CA GLU A 380 21.62 1.50 -3.85
C GLU A 380 20.60 0.38 -3.68
N VAL A 381 20.78 -0.45 -2.64
CA VAL A 381 19.94 -1.62 -2.37
C VAL A 381 18.97 -1.36 -1.22
N ARG A 382 18.92 -0.12 -0.69
CA ARG A 382 18.08 0.24 0.45
C ARG A 382 16.60 -0.03 0.20
N ILE A 383 16.05 0.48 -0.91
CA ILE A 383 14.63 0.27 -1.28
C ILE A 383 14.31 -1.22 -1.52
N PRO A 384 15.11 -1.97 -2.34
CA PRO A 384 14.98 -3.42 -2.43
C PRO A 384 14.98 -4.14 -1.07
N ARG A 385 15.86 -3.73 -0.16
CA ARG A 385 16.02 -4.32 1.15
C ARG A 385 14.87 -4.01 2.08
N GLU A 386 14.35 -2.78 2.09
CA GLU A 386 13.15 -2.37 2.83
C GLU A 386 11.95 -3.26 2.44
N ARG A 387 11.73 -3.46 1.13
CA ARG A 387 10.66 -4.34 0.64
C ARG A 387 10.83 -5.79 1.08
N CYS A 388 12.06 -6.30 1.07
CA CYS A 388 12.35 -7.64 1.56
C CYS A 388 12.16 -7.76 3.08
N ALA A 389 12.55 -6.73 3.84
CA ALA A 389 12.35 -6.64 5.28
C ALA A 389 10.86 -6.69 5.63
N ASP A 390 10.00 -6.03 4.86
CA ASP A 390 8.55 -6.11 5.03
C ASP A 390 8.02 -7.53 4.86
N CYS A 391 8.41 -8.24 3.79
CA CYS A 391 8.02 -9.63 3.58
C CYS A 391 8.51 -10.53 4.73
N LEU A 392 9.74 -10.33 5.20
CA LEU A 392 10.31 -11.07 6.32
C LEU A 392 9.54 -10.82 7.62
N ARG A 393 9.25 -9.54 7.91
CA ARG A 393 8.48 -9.10 9.08
C ARG A 393 7.12 -9.81 9.15
N VAL A 394 6.41 -9.79 8.03
CA VAL A 394 5.08 -10.38 7.90
C VAL A 394 5.16 -11.89 8.04
N GLY A 395 6.11 -12.54 7.36
CA GLY A 395 6.33 -13.98 7.46
C GLY A 395 6.63 -14.43 8.90
N LEU A 396 7.50 -13.72 9.63
CA LEU A 396 7.83 -14.01 11.03
C LEU A 396 6.62 -13.84 11.96
N ASN A 397 5.84 -12.77 11.80
CA ASN A 397 4.63 -12.53 12.59
C ASN A 397 3.55 -13.59 12.33
N ASN A 398 3.41 -14.00 11.07
CA ASN A 398 2.49 -15.07 10.68
C ASN A 398 2.90 -16.41 11.27
N TRP A 399 4.17 -16.76 11.13
CA TRP A 399 4.74 -17.96 11.74
C TRP A 399 4.50 -17.96 13.26
N LYS A 400 4.78 -16.84 13.92
CA LYS A 400 4.57 -16.69 15.37
C LYS A 400 3.11 -16.91 15.77
N THR A 401 2.19 -16.35 15.01
CA THR A 401 0.74 -16.49 15.24
C THR A 401 0.30 -17.94 15.06
N MET A 402 0.74 -18.60 13.99
CA MET A 402 0.42 -20.01 13.71
C MET A 402 0.95 -20.96 14.79
N VAL A 403 2.21 -20.80 15.20
CA VAL A 403 2.82 -21.63 16.25
C VAL A 403 2.16 -21.37 17.59
N SER A 404 1.86 -20.12 17.94
CA SER A 404 1.18 -19.80 19.19
C SER A 404 -0.21 -20.47 19.28
N ARG A 405 -0.95 -20.49 18.16
CA ARG A 405 -2.23 -21.21 18.08
C ARG A 405 -2.06 -22.72 18.23
N LEU A 406 -1.01 -23.31 17.64
CA LEU A 406 -0.71 -24.74 17.76
C LEU A 406 -0.28 -25.14 19.17
N VAL A 407 0.49 -24.29 19.87
CA VAL A 407 0.83 -24.50 21.28
C VAL A 407 -0.43 -24.50 22.13
N ALA A 408 -1.30 -23.48 21.98
CA ALA A 408 -2.55 -23.38 22.73
C ALA A 408 -3.50 -24.57 22.44
N GLN A 409 -3.57 -25.01 21.18
CA GLN A 409 -4.33 -26.20 20.82
C GLN A 409 -3.76 -27.46 21.47
N ALA A 410 -2.44 -27.67 21.40
CA ALA A 410 -1.80 -28.84 21.99
C ALA A 410 -1.91 -28.86 23.53
N GLU A 411 -1.88 -27.70 24.18
CA GLU A 411 -2.16 -27.56 25.62
C GLU A 411 -3.59 -28.02 25.97
N ASN A 412 -4.59 -27.55 25.22
CA ASN A 412 -5.99 -27.96 25.42
C ASN A 412 -6.17 -29.46 25.18
N GLU A 413 -5.58 -30.01 24.11
CA GLU A 413 -5.67 -31.45 23.81
C GLU A 413 -4.95 -32.32 24.86
N GLU A 414 -3.85 -31.85 25.45
CA GLU A 414 -3.20 -32.53 26.58
C GLU A 414 -4.10 -32.52 27.82
N LEU A 415 -4.74 -31.39 28.14
CA LEU A 415 -5.68 -31.29 29.27
C LEU A 415 -6.89 -32.20 29.08
N GLU A 416 -7.49 -32.21 27.88
CA GLU A 416 -8.60 -33.10 27.53
C GLU A 416 -8.18 -34.57 27.62
N ALA A 417 -6.97 -34.92 27.15
CA ALA A 417 -6.44 -36.27 27.28
C ALA A 417 -6.23 -36.67 28.75
N ILE A 418 -5.78 -35.76 29.61
CA ILE A 418 -5.64 -35.98 31.06
C ILE A 418 -7.01 -36.21 31.71
N GLU A 419 -8.01 -35.39 31.38
CA GLU A 419 -9.37 -35.56 31.90
C GLU A 419 -10.05 -36.83 31.39
N GLY A 420 -9.87 -37.16 30.11
CA GLY A 420 -10.37 -38.40 29.50
C GLY A 420 -9.72 -39.64 30.11
N ALA A 421 -8.42 -39.60 30.37
CA ALA A 421 -7.69 -40.69 31.01
C ALA A 421 -8.15 -40.93 32.47
N LYS A 422 -8.57 -39.90 33.21
CA LYS A 422 -9.18 -40.08 34.55
C LYS A 422 -10.49 -40.87 34.50
N LYS A 423 -11.17 -40.88 33.35
CA LYS A 423 -12.44 -41.61 33.12
C LYS A 423 -12.23 -43.00 32.51
N ALA A 424 -11.03 -43.32 32.00
CA ALA A 424 -10.74 -44.55 31.28
C ALA A 424 -9.94 -45.56 32.13
N TRP A 425 -10.41 -46.81 32.21
CA TRP A 425 -9.85 -47.86 33.08
C TRP A 425 -8.50 -48.42 32.58
N TYR A 426 -8.20 -48.39 31.27
CA TYR A 426 -6.90 -48.83 30.71
C TYR A 426 -6.53 -48.03 29.44
N GLY A 427 -5.25 -47.69 29.28
CA GLY A 427 -4.68 -47.16 28.03
C GLY A 427 -4.43 -45.64 27.93
N GLY A 428 -4.97 -44.82 28.84
CA GLY A 428 -4.89 -43.35 28.75
C GLY A 428 -3.48 -42.75 28.87
N GLN A 429 -2.55 -43.43 29.54
CA GLN A 429 -1.21 -42.90 29.80
C GLN A 429 -0.35 -42.75 28.54
N LYS A 430 -0.51 -43.64 27.55
CA LYS A 430 0.19 -43.52 26.25
C LYS A 430 -0.30 -42.33 25.44
N GLN A 431 -1.61 -42.05 25.50
CA GLN A 431 -2.23 -40.93 24.80
C GLN A 431 -1.81 -39.59 25.41
N ILE A 432 -1.75 -39.48 26.74
CA ILE A 432 -1.21 -38.29 27.43
C ILE A 432 0.24 -38.05 27.04
N GLN A 433 1.08 -39.09 27.03
CA GLN A 433 2.49 -38.95 26.64
C GLN A 433 2.66 -38.47 25.20
N ALA A 434 1.85 -38.97 24.26
CA ALA A 434 1.87 -38.53 22.88
C ALA A 434 1.48 -37.04 22.76
N LYS A 435 0.42 -36.60 23.45
CA LYS A 435 -0.03 -35.19 23.43
C LYS A 435 0.94 -34.25 24.13
N SER A 436 1.56 -34.70 25.21
CA SER A 436 2.63 -33.96 25.88
C SER A 436 3.86 -33.78 24.98
N LEU A 437 4.22 -34.80 24.19
CA LEU A 437 5.32 -34.72 23.22
C LEU A 437 5.00 -33.78 22.06
N GLU A 438 3.76 -33.79 21.59
CA GLU A 438 3.25 -32.86 20.57
C GLU A 438 3.30 -31.40 21.05
N ARG A 439 2.86 -31.11 22.27
CA ARG A 439 3.01 -29.76 22.86
C ARG A 439 4.48 -29.34 22.92
N LYS A 440 5.36 -30.20 23.44
CA LYS A 440 6.80 -29.91 23.54
C LYS A 440 7.44 -29.61 22.19
N ARG A 441 6.98 -30.27 21.10
CA ARG A 441 7.43 -29.97 19.74
C ARG A 441 7.09 -28.53 19.36
N TRP A 442 5.84 -28.10 19.56
CA TRP A 442 5.42 -26.73 19.22
C TRP A 442 6.05 -25.67 20.13
N GLU A 443 6.27 -25.97 21.41
CA GLU A 443 7.02 -25.09 22.32
C GLU A 443 8.48 -24.93 21.89
N ALA A 444 9.15 -26.02 21.48
CA ALA A 444 10.51 -25.95 20.96
C ALA A 444 10.58 -25.08 19.69
N GLU A 445 9.61 -25.22 18.79
CA GLU A 445 9.52 -24.37 17.61
C GLU A 445 9.30 -22.90 17.95
N ARG A 446 8.44 -22.58 18.92
CA ARG A 446 8.25 -21.21 19.41
C ARG A 446 9.56 -20.60 19.91
N ILE A 447 10.36 -21.37 20.65
CA ILE A 447 11.65 -20.92 21.17
C ILE A 447 12.64 -20.65 20.03
N ILE A 448 12.71 -21.54 19.03
CA ILE A 448 13.55 -21.36 17.84
C ILE A 448 13.14 -20.08 17.09
N LEU A 449 11.84 -19.87 16.93
CA LEU A 449 11.30 -18.70 16.26
C LEU A 449 11.61 -17.40 17.02
N ASP A 450 11.43 -17.37 18.33
CA ASP A 450 11.72 -16.18 19.14
C ASP A 450 13.22 -15.82 19.09
N ASP A 451 14.12 -16.81 19.09
CA ASP A 451 15.55 -16.58 18.90
C ASP A 451 15.87 -16.04 17.50
N ARG A 452 15.25 -16.61 16.46
CA ARG A 452 15.42 -16.15 15.08
C ARG A 452 14.89 -14.74 14.86
N ALA A 453 13.70 -14.42 15.37
CA ALA A 453 13.13 -13.08 15.32
C ALA A 453 14.02 -12.05 16.02
N ARG A 454 14.62 -12.40 17.16
CA ARG A 454 15.59 -11.54 17.86
C ARG A 454 16.84 -11.28 17.02
N LYS A 455 17.37 -12.30 16.33
CA LYS A 455 18.54 -12.15 15.45
C LYS A 455 18.25 -11.30 14.23
N LEU A 456 17.03 -11.37 13.71
CA LEU A 456 16.60 -10.67 12.50
C LEU A 456 16.02 -9.28 12.79
N SER A 457 15.81 -8.92 14.06
CA SER A 457 15.26 -7.63 14.48
C SER A 457 16.00 -6.42 13.86
N PRO A 458 17.35 -6.39 13.74
CA PRO A 458 18.04 -5.26 13.12
C PRO A 458 17.74 -5.05 11.63
N PHE A 459 17.22 -6.08 10.95
CA PHE A 459 16.83 -6.01 9.55
C PHE A 459 15.37 -5.63 9.36
N VAL A 460 14.55 -5.72 10.41
CA VAL A 460 13.09 -5.62 10.37
C VAL A 460 12.55 -4.45 11.20
N GLU A 461 13.29 -3.99 12.21
CA GLU A 461 12.92 -2.89 13.12
C GLU A 461 13.42 -1.51 12.64
N ASP A 462 14.31 -1.47 11.64
CA ASP A 462 14.72 -0.22 10.99
C ASP A 462 13.73 0.09 9.85
N ASP A 463 12.93 1.15 10.07
CA ASP A 463 11.92 1.77 9.19
C ASP A 463 10.47 1.18 9.17
N SER A 464 9.52 2.02 9.62
CA SER A 464 8.04 1.90 9.59
C SER A 464 7.32 1.27 10.81
N SER A 465 7.12 2.10 11.85
CA SER A 465 6.15 1.79 12.93
C SER A 465 4.69 2.05 12.55
N PHE A 466 4.40 2.64 11.39
CA PHE A 466 3.02 2.83 10.91
C PHE A 466 2.95 2.82 9.37
N GLN A 467 2.78 1.63 8.78
CA GLN A 467 2.25 1.49 7.42
C GLN A 467 1.09 0.49 7.43
N GLY A 468 -0.02 0.94 8.00
CA GLY A 468 -1.31 0.30 7.76
C GLY A 468 -1.63 0.43 6.27
N LEU A 469 -1.97 -0.70 5.64
CA LEU A 469 -2.31 -0.87 4.21
C LEU A 469 -1.10 -1.00 3.25
N ALA A 470 -0.03 -1.67 3.66
CA ALA A 470 0.85 -2.33 2.69
C ALA A 470 0.15 -3.60 2.14
N PRO A 471 0.34 -3.98 0.86
CA PRO A 471 -0.17 -5.23 0.27
C PRO A 471 0.41 -6.51 0.90
N ASN A 472 1.14 -6.38 2.01
CA ASN A 472 1.79 -7.44 2.76
C ASN A 472 1.26 -7.52 4.20
N SER A 473 0.18 -6.85 4.61
CA SER A 473 -0.37 -7.07 5.95
C SER A 473 -0.87 -8.52 6.10
N SER A 474 -0.51 -9.17 7.23
CA SER A 474 -1.06 -10.48 7.64
C SER A 474 -2.58 -10.50 7.54
N MET A 475 -3.17 -11.60 7.06
CA MET A 475 -4.63 -11.76 7.06
C MET A 475 -5.20 -12.13 8.43
N PHE A 476 -4.34 -12.32 9.44
CA PHE A 476 -4.72 -12.75 10.78
C PHE A 476 -4.69 -11.64 11.85
N THR A 477 -4.49 -10.38 11.48
CA THR A 477 -4.65 -9.25 12.41
C THR A 477 -6.10 -8.88 12.65
#